data_AF-A0A3D4V1N6-F1
#
_entry.id   AF-A0A3D4V1N6-F1
#
_cell.length_a   1.000
_cell.length_b   1.000
_cell.length_c   1.000
_cell.angle_alpha   90.00
_cell.angle_beta   90.00
_cell.angle_gamma   90.00
#
_symmetry.space_group_name_H-M   'P 1'
#
loop_
_entity.id
_entity.type
_entity.pdbx_description
1 polymer ?
#
loop_
_entity_poly.entity_id
_entity_poly.type
_entity_poly.pdbx_seq_one_letter_code
_entity_poly.pdbx_strand_id
1 'polypeptide(L)'
;MVLDKLEILKDLFYGFGRDPHVNKGIFDHYLSKTSDTEPWVLKKAVQELLAGCQSLPRINDLLNSIKRFTPVAEHTTENCPKCGKDGLIYSIYCLKPDGTRMEVYNLDHKVITGAHYTTMIIGRCKCINGDQYAQTSHGSLSRAVEPLSYLLNSKWDSAFEASVIAKRLNKMANDFKPPTEKPMEKQLNKYDKS
;
A
#
# COMPACT_ATOMS: atom_id res chain seq x y z
N MET A 1 -12.95 6.91 -11.85
CA MET A 1 -12.25 5.76 -12.45
C MET A 1 -11.13 5.35 -11.51
N VAL A 2 -11.18 4.13 -10.97
CA VAL A 2 -10.07 3.58 -10.18
C VAL A 2 -8.97 3.22 -11.16
N LEU A 3 -7.81 3.85 -11.05
CA LEU A 3 -6.64 3.52 -11.85
C LEU A 3 -6.18 2.11 -11.46
N ASP A 4 -6.27 1.16 -12.39
CA ASP A 4 -5.78 -0.21 -12.19
C ASP A 4 -4.30 -0.28 -12.54
N LYS A 5 -3.49 -0.81 -11.62
CA LYS A 5 -2.04 -0.99 -11.79
C LYS A 5 -1.73 -1.92 -12.95
N LEU A 6 -2.60 -2.91 -13.18
CA LEU A 6 -2.45 -3.88 -14.25
C LEU A 6 -2.57 -3.20 -15.62
N GLU A 7 -3.56 -2.32 -15.78
CA GLU A 7 -3.73 -1.53 -17.01
C GLU A 7 -2.55 -0.56 -17.22
N ILE A 8 -2.07 0.10 -16.17
CA ILE A 8 -0.91 0.99 -16.26
C ILE A 8 0.37 0.25 -16.72
N LEU A 9 0.57 -0.99 -16.25
CA LEU A 9 1.71 -1.79 -16.69
C LEU A 9 1.52 -2.35 -18.11
N LYS A 10 0.29 -2.64 -18.53
CA LYS A 10 0.00 -2.98 -19.93
C LYS A 10 0.37 -1.81 -20.84
N ASP A 11 0.02 -0.58 -20.47
CA ASP A 11 0.41 0.62 -21.23
C ASP A 11 1.92 0.72 -21.41
N LEU A 12 2.71 0.41 -20.37
CA LEU A 12 4.17 0.37 -20.48
C LEU A 12 4.63 -0.65 -21.53
N PHE A 13 4.13 -1.87 -21.49
CA PHE A 13 4.54 -2.94 -22.41
C PHE A 13 4.11 -2.65 -23.85
N TYR A 14 2.85 -2.28 -24.05
CA TYR A 14 2.34 -1.92 -25.37
C TYR A 14 3.03 -0.67 -25.94
N GLY A 15 3.38 0.30 -25.10
CA GLY A 15 4.14 1.48 -25.51
C GLY A 15 5.53 1.16 -26.08
N PHE A 16 6.09 -0.01 -25.75
CA PHE A 16 7.33 -0.54 -26.33
C PHE A 16 7.11 -1.68 -27.33
N GLY A 17 5.89 -1.87 -27.82
CA GLY A 17 5.54 -2.91 -28.80
C GLY A 17 5.66 -4.34 -28.25
N ARG A 18 5.58 -4.52 -26.93
CA ARG A 18 5.64 -5.83 -26.27
C ARG A 18 4.25 -6.26 -25.85
N ASP A 19 3.82 -7.45 -26.25
CA ASP A 19 2.58 -8.05 -25.77
C ASP A 19 2.80 -8.65 -24.36
N PRO A 20 2.04 -8.20 -23.33
CA PRO A 20 2.08 -8.78 -21.98
C PRO A 20 1.80 -10.28 -21.91
N HIS A 21 0.95 -10.83 -22.79
CA HIS A 21 0.62 -12.25 -22.83
C HIS A 21 1.77 -13.09 -23.36
N VAL A 22 2.47 -12.59 -24.39
CA VAL A 22 3.66 -13.24 -24.95
C VAL A 22 4.85 -13.13 -23.99
N ASN A 23 4.95 -12.01 -23.25
CA ASN A 23 6.04 -11.72 -22.31
C ASN A 23 5.63 -11.96 -20.85
N LYS A 24 4.73 -12.92 -20.59
CA LYS A 24 4.07 -13.12 -19.29
C LYS A 24 5.05 -13.18 -18.11
N GLY A 25 6.15 -13.93 -18.23
CA GLY A 25 7.13 -14.05 -17.13
C GLY A 25 7.76 -12.72 -16.74
N ILE A 26 8.04 -11.84 -17.71
CA ILE A 26 8.59 -10.50 -17.45
C ILE A 26 7.47 -9.59 -16.90
N PHE A 27 6.28 -9.66 -17.50
CA PHE A 27 5.14 -8.87 -17.05
C PHE A 27 4.74 -9.17 -15.59
N ASP A 28 4.64 -10.45 -15.22
CA ASP A 28 4.34 -10.90 -13.87
C ASP A 28 5.41 -10.43 -12.87
N HIS A 29 6.68 -10.38 -13.29
CA HIS A 29 7.76 -9.84 -12.48
C HIS A 29 7.58 -8.34 -12.20
N TYR A 30 7.18 -7.54 -13.19
CA TYR A 30 6.94 -6.11 -13.02
C TYR A 30 5.75 -5.89 -12.10
N LEU A 31 4.64 -6.61 -12.36
CA LEU A 31 3.43 -6.54 -11.55
C LEU A 31 3.68 -6.88 -10.08
N SER A 32 4.46 -7.94 -9.83
CA SER A 32 4.85 -8.32 -8.47
C SER A 32 5.68 -7.24 -7.79
N LYS A 33 6.68 -6.66 -8.48
CA LYS A 33 7.60 -5.67 -7.91
C LYS A 33 6.97 -4.30 -7.68
N THR A 34 5.91 -3.95 -8.38
CA THR A 34 5.18 -2.68 -8.21
C THR A 34 3.84 -2.86 -7.49
N SER A 35 3.57 -4.05 -6.93
CA SER A 35 2.31 -4.39 -6.28
C SER A 35 1.94 -3.46 -5.13
N ASP A 36 2.94 -2.93 -4.40
CA ASP A 36 2.75 -1.99 -3.30
C ASP A 36 2.72 -0.52 -3.73
N THR A 37 3.02 -0.21 -4.99
CA THR A 37 3.10 1.18 -5.47
C THR A 37 1.72 1.76 -5.70
N GLU A 38 1.45 2.96 -5.19
CA GLU A 38 0.22 3.68 -5.49
C GLU A 38 -0.01 3.82 -7.01
N PRO A 39 -1.22 3.53 -7.55
CA PRO A 39 -1.45 3.51 -9.00
C PRO A 39 -1.06 4.82 -9.71
N TRP A 40 -1.23 5.95 -9.05
CA TRP A 40 -0.87 7.25 -9.62
C TRP A 40 0.65 7.48 -9.72
N VAL A 41 1.41 7.01 -8.73
CA VAL A 41 2.89 7.06 -8.74
C VAL A 41 3.39 6.19 -9.89
N LEU A 42 2.82 4.98 -9.98
CA LEU A 42 3.13 4.04 -11.06
C LEU A 42 2.82 4.65 -12.43
N LYS A 43 1.67 5.32 -12.58
CA LYS A 43 1.30 6.00 -13.83
C LYS A 43 2.30 7.10 -14.21
N LYS A 44 2.71 7.95 -13.28
CA LYS A 44 3.72 8.99 -13.54
C LYS A 44 5.07 8.37 -13.94
N ALA A 45 5.50 7.34 -13.23
CA ALA A 45 6.73 6.62 -13.53
C ALA A 45 6.70 5.99 -14.94
N VAL A 46 5.59 5.35 -15.31
CA VAL A 46 5.40 4.78 -16.65
C VAL A 46 5.40 5.87 -17.73
N GLN A 47 4.71 6.99 -17.52
CA GLN A 47 4.68 8.10 -18.47
C GLN A 47 6.06 8.71 -18.70
N GLU A 48 6.87 8.88 -17.64
CA GLU A 48 8.25 9.35 -17.77
C GLU A 48 9.10 8.39 -18.61
N LEU A 49 8.98 7.09 -18.36
CA LEU A 49 9.76 6.08 -19.07
C LEU A 49 9.34 5.92 -20.52
N LEU A 50 8.05 5.99 -20.81
CA LEU A 50 7.53 5.99 -22.19
C LEU A 50 8.03 7.20 -22.99
N ALA A 51 8.22 8.35 -22.35
CA ALA A 51 8.76 9.54 -23.00
C ALA A 51 10.30 9.50 -23.16
N GLY A 52 11.00 8.82 -22.24
CA GLY A 52 12.46 8.90 -22.13
C GLY A 52 13.26 7.69 -22.63
N CYS A 53 12.65 6.51 -22.74
CA CYS A 53 13.34 5.28 -23.13
C CYS A 53 13.06 4.89 -24.59
N GLN A 54 14.03 4.30 -25.27
CA GLN A 54 13.86 3.75 -26.64
C GLN A 54 13.44 2.28 -26.66
N SER A 55 13.58 1.59 -25.53
CA SER A 55 13.25 0.18 -25.35
C SER A 55 12.62 -0.03 -23.99
N LEU A 56 11.95 -1.17 -23.80
CA LEU A 56 11.36 -1.55 -22.53
C LEU A 56 12.41 -1.41 -21.40
N PRO A 57 12.20 -0.48 -20.44
CA PRO A 57 13.16 -0.22 -19.36
C PRO A 57 13.24 -1.41 -18.44
N ARG A 58 14.37 -1.63 -17.74
CA ARG A 58 14.49 -2.72 -16.76
C ARG A 58 13.62 -2.42 -15.55
N ILE A 59 13.26 -3.46 -14.79
CA ILE A 59 12.42 -3.29 -13.60
C ILE A 59 13.01 -2.30 -12.59
N ASN A 60 14.34 -2.28 -12.43
CA ASN A 60 15.00 -1.33 -11.55
C ASN A 60 14.86 0.12 -11.99
N ASP A 61 14.77 0.39 -13.30
CA ASP A 61 14.56 1.74 -13.83
C ASP A 61 13.14 2.22 -13.52
N LEU A 62 12.16 1.31 -13.60
CA LEU A 62 10.79 1.55 -13.14
C LEU A 62 10.73 1.81 -11.64
N LEU A 63 11.38 0.99 -10.82
CA LEU A 63 11.44 1.18 -9.37
C LEU A 63 12.12 2.49 -8.98
N ASN A 64 13.17 2.90 -9.70
CA ASN A 64 13.84 4.18 -9.49
C ASN A 64 12.93 5.36 -9.86
N SER A 65 12.20 5.26 -10.97
CA SER A 65 11.24 6.30 -11.40
C SER A 65 10.07 6.40 -10.42
N ILE A 66 9.55 5.26 -9.95
CA ILE A 66 8.57 5.19 -8.87
C ILE A 66 9.11 5.91 -7.65
N LYS A 67 10.33 5.61 -7.19
CA LYS A 67 10.94 6.26 -6.02
C LYS A 67 11.04 7.77 -6.16
N ARG A 68 11.30 8.31 -7.36
CA ARG A 68 11.34 9.77 -7.61
C ARG A 68 9.97 10.43 -7.49
N PHE A 69 8.92 9.77 -7.93
CA PHE A 69 7.55 10.32 -7.90
C PHE A 69 6.78 9.98 -6.63
N THR A 70 7.23 8.97 -5.88
CA THR A 70 6.78 8.75 -4.52
C THR A 70 7.11 10.01 -3.73
N PRO A 71 6.11 10.72 -3.17
CA PRO A 71 6.36 11.88 -2.33
C PRO A 71 7.33 11.49 -1.22
N VAL A 72 8.50 12.11 -1.22
CA VAL A 72 9.45 11.97 -0.12
C VAL A 72 9.08 13.00 0.93
N ALA A 73 9.12 12.59 2.20
CA ALA A 73 8.89 13.49 3.33
C ALA A 73 9.90 14.65 3.27
N GLU A 74 9.44 15.86 2.95
CA GLU A 74 10.24 17.06 3.16
C GLU A 74 10.11 17.46 4.63
N HIS A 75 11.10 17.08 5.43
CA HIS A 75 11.16 17.46 6.84
C HIS A 75 11.26 18.99 6.96
N THR A 76 10.13 19.64 7.23
CA THR A 76 10.04 21.09 7.43
C THR A 76 9.48 21.46 8.82
N THR A 77 9.33 22.76 9.04
CA THR A 77 9.69 23.55 10.23
C THR A 77 8.91 23.24 11.52
N GLU A 78 7.77 22.56 11.45
CA GLU A 78 6.87 22.40 12.59
C GLU A 78 6.61 20.93 12.94
N ASN A 79 6.75 20.61 14.23
CA ASN A 79 6.52 19.27 14.76
C ASN A 79 5.02 19.01 14.89
N CYS A 80 4.43 18.37 13.87
CA CYS A 80 3.01 18.01 13.89
C CYS A 80 2.81 16.60 14.50
N PRO A 81 2.03 16.43 15.57
CA PRO A 81 1.83 15.11 16.19
C PRO A 81 1.06 14.13 15.32
N LYS A 82 0.35 14.62 14.28
CA LYS A 82 -0.43 13.78 13.36
C LYS A 82 0.43 13.16 12.26
N CYS A 83 1.33 13.96 11.70
CA CYS A 83 2.11 13.61 10.51
C CYS A 83 3.63 13.57 10.77
N GLY A 84 4.10 13.77 12.00
CA GLY A 84 5.53 13.60 12.34
C GLY A 84 6.49 14.49 11.55
N LYS A 85 6.00 15.64 11.04
CA LYS A 85 6.67 16.61 10.13
C LYS A 85 6.58 16.35 8.63
N ASP A 86 6.00 15.24 8.16
CA ASP A 86 6.01 14.89 6.73
C ASP A 86 4.90 15.56 5.89
N GLY A 87 3.87 16.12 6.52
CA GLY A 87 2.73 16.73 5.83
C GLY A 87 1.74 15.72 5.20
N LEU A 88 1.94 14.42 5.40
CA LEU A 88 1.19 13.33 4.78
C LEU A 88 0.51 12.48 5.85
N ILE A 89 -0.66 11.94 5.51
CA ILE A 89 -1.42 11.05 6.40
C ILE A 89 -1.46 9.67 5.79
N TYR A 90 -1.06 8.69 6.59
CA TYR A 90 -1.02 7.29 6.20
C TYR A 90 -2.17 6.51 6.83
N SER A 91 -2.58 5.48 6.10
CA SER A 91 -3.51 4.46 6.57
C SER A 91 -3.01 3.09 6.16
N ILE A 92 -3.62 2.06 6.71
CA ILE A 92 -3.26 0.68 6.45
C ILE A 92 -4.29 0.09 5.49
N TYR A 93 -3.81 -0.53 4.42
CA TYR A 93 -4.63 -1.25 3.46
C TYR A 93 -4.31 -2.74 3.51
N CYS A 94 -5.36 -3.54 3.53
CA CYS A 94 -5.33 -4.98 3.34
C CYS A 94 -5.52 -5.29 1.85
N LEU A 95 -4.48 -5.85 1.24
CA LEU A 95 -4.49 -6.40 -0.12
C LEU A 95 -4.80 -7.89 -0.01
N LYS A 96 -6.03 -8.26 -0.36
CA LYS A 96 -6.51 -9.63 -0.25
C LYS A 96 -5.96 -10.51 -1.39
N PRO A 97 -5.92 -11.84 -1.21
CA PRO A 97 -5.50 -12.78 -2.25
C PRO A 97 -6.34 -12.70 -3.54
N ASP A 98 -7.60 -12.28 -3.43
CA ASP A 98 -8.52 -12.08 -4.57
C ASP A 98 -8.26 -10.79 -5.36
N GLY A 99 -7.22 -10.03 -5.00
CA GLY A 99 -6.87 -8.75 -5.62
C GLY A 99 -7.70 -7.57 -5.13
N THR A 100 -8.67 -7.78 -4.23
CA THR A 100 -9.42 -6.67 -3.64
C THR A 100 -8.59 -5.96 -2.58
N ARG A 101 -8.81 -4.64 -2.46
CA ARG A 101 -8.20 -3.81 -1.42
C ARG A 101 -9.24 -3.32 -0.43
N MET A 102 -8.87 -3.27 0.84
CA MET A 102 -9.71 -2.78 1.93
C MET A 102 -8.89 -1.92 2.87
N GLU A 103 -9.37 -0.71 3.18
CA GLU A 103 -8.76 0.12 4.22
C GLU A 103 -9.10 -0.45 5.61
N VAL A 104 -8.12 -0.45 6.51
CA VAL A 104 -8.25 -0.89 7.89
C VAL A 104 -8.67 0.31 8.75
N TYR A 105 -9.92 0.32 9.19
CA TYR A 105 -10.51 1.45 9.91
C TYR A 105 -10.37 1.40 11.45
N ASN A 106 -10.00 0.27 12.02
CA ASN A 106 -9.89 0.09 13.48
C ASN A 106 -8.90 -1.02 13.86
N LEU A 107 -8.59 -1.11 15.16
CA LEU A 107 -7.71 -2.16 15.73
C LEU A 107 -8.39 -3.53 15.83
N ASP A 108 -9.72 -3.58 15.78
CA ASP A 108 -10.52 -4.81 15.81
C ASP A 108 -10.61 -5.49 14.43
N HIS A 109 -9.82 -5.02 13.46
CA HIS A 109 -9.78 -5.56 12.11
C HIS A 109 -9.46 -7.05 12.13
N LYS A 110 -10.40 -7.85 11.61
CA LYS A 110 -10.20 -9.29 11.49
C LYS A 110 -9.10 -9.57 10.48
N VAL A 111 -8.01 -10.16 10.97
CA VAL A 111 -6.88 -10.55 10.12
C VAL A 111 -7.34 -11.54 9.04
N ILE A 112 -6.98 -11.28 7.79
CA ILE A 112 -7.31 -12.10 6.63
C ILE A 112 -6.07 -12.93 6.30
N THR A 113 -6.19 -14.25 6.40
CA THR A 113 -5.10 -15.19 6.10
C THR A 113 -4.63 -15.05 4.66
N GLY A 114 -3.31 -15.01 4.46
CA GLY A 114 -2.70 -14.84 3.14
C GLY A 114 -2.83 -13.45 2.52
N ALA A 115 -3.46 -12.49 3.20
CA ALA A 115 -3.48 -11.10 2.74
C ALA A 115 -2.17 -10.37 3.06
N HIS A 116 -1.84 -9.36 2.26
CA HIS A 116 -0.73 -8.45 2.50
C HIS A 116 -1.22 -7.11 3.03
N TYR A 117 -0.67 -6.66 4.15
CA TYR A 117 -1.01 -5.38 4.77
C TYR A 117 0.09 -4.36 4.48
N THR A 118 -0.28 -3.21 3.92
CA THR A 118 0.68 -2.17 3.55
C THR A 118 0.17 -0.79 3.93
N THR A 119 1.09 0.14 4.10
CA THR A 119 0.78 1.54 4.43
C THR A 119 0.65 2.36 3.16
N MET A 120 -0.41 3.15 3.04
CA MET A 120 -0.69 3.98 1.88
C MET A 120 -1.03 5.41 2.30
N ILE A 121 -0.68 6.39 1.45
CA ILE A 121 -1.00 7.81 1.68
C ILE A 121 -2.48 8.04 1.34
N ILE A 122 -3.28 8.45 2.33
CA ILE A 122 -4.71 8.74 2.15
C ILE A 122 -4.98 10.23 1.91
N GLY A 123 -4.01 11.08 2.26
CA GLY A 123 -3.99 12.47 1.80
C GLY A 123 -3.00 13.33 2.56
N ARG A 124 -3.14 14.65 2.44
CA ARG A 124 -2.27 15.59 3.16
C ARG A 124 -2.81 15.89 4.56
N CYS A 125 -1.89 16.20 5.46
CA CYS A 125 -2.22 16.76 6.77
C CYS A 125 -2.78 18.18 6.61
N LYS A 126 -3.54 18.65 7.61
CA LYS A 126 -4.03 20.05 7.70
C LYS A 126 -3.02 21.01 8.34
N CYS A 127 -1.77 20.59 8.52
CA CYS A 127 -0.71 21.44 9.05
C CYS A 127 0.03 22.18 7.91
N ILE A 128 0.92 23.10 8.29
CA ILE A 128 1.74 23.88 7.36
C ILE A 128 2.54 22.97 6.41
N ASN A 129 3.10 21.86 6.92
CA ASN A 129 3.82 20.90 6.10
C ASN A 129 2.90 20.24 5.06
N GLY A 130 1.64 19.97 5.43
CA GLY A 130 0.65 19.41 4.51
C GLY A 130 0.20 20.41 3.44
N ASP A 131 0.15 21.70 3.75
CA ASP A 131 -0.24 22.74 2.80
C ASP A 131 0.74 22.88 1.62
N GLN A 132 2.00 22.47 1.78
CA GLN A 132 2.95 22.36 0.66
C GLN A 132 2.44 21.40 -0.43
N TYR A 133 1.67 20.38 -0.04
CA TYR A 133 1.08 19.41 -0.96
C TYR A 133 -0.29 19.83 -1.51
N ALA A 134 -0.88 20.93 -1.02
CA ALA A 134 -2.20 21.39 -1.42
C ALA A 134 -2.27 21.82 -2.89
N GLN A 135 -1.17 22.34 -3.43
CA GLN A 135 -1.08 22.80 -4.82
C GLN A 135 -0.70 21.67 -5.79
N THR A 136 -0.53 20.44 -5.30
CA THR A 136 -0.18 19.31 -6.16
C THR A 136 -1.39 18.91 -7.01
N SER A 137 -1.15 18.51 -8.26
CA SER A 137 -2.20 18.02 -9.16
C SER A 137 -2.76 16.64 -8.78
N HIS A 138 -2.35 16.08 -7.64
CA HIS A 138 -2.73 14.73 -7.24
C HIS A 138 -3.96 14.73 -6.32
N GLY A 139 -4.97 13.91 -6.64
CA GLY A 139 -6.26 13.90 -5.93
C GLY A 139 -6.17 13.49 -4.45
N SER A 140 -5.30 12.55 -4.09
CA SER A 140 -5.11 12.20 -2.67
C SER A 140 -4.38 13.30 -1.91
N LEU A 141 -3.35 13.91 -2.52
CA LEU A 141 -2.50 14.90 -1.86
C LEU A 141 -3.13 16.29 -1.79
N SER A 142 -4.01 16.64 -2.73
CA SER A 142 -4.80 17.88 -2.67
C SER A 142 -5.85 17.85 -1.55
N ARG A 143 -6.38 16.65 -1.23
CA ARG A 143 -7.38 16.47 -0.17
C ARG A 143 -6.71 16.47 1.20
N ALA A 144 -7.11 17.43 2.03
CA ALA A 144 -6.76 17.41 3.44
C ALA A 144 -7.58 16.35 4.18
N VAL A 145 -6.89 15.51 4.97
CA VAL A 145 -7.52 14.42 5.73
C VAL A 145 -7.01 14.42 7.18
N GLU A 146 -7.79 13.79 8.05
CA GLU A 146 -7.35 13.49 9.41
C GLU A 146 -6.87 12.04 9.47
N PRO A 147 -5.83 11.73 10.26
CA PRO A 147 -5.47 10.36 10.57
C PRO A 147 -6.64 9.63 11.25
N LEU A 148 -6.74 8.33 11.01
CA LEU A 148 -7.68 7.47 11.72
C LEU A 148 -7.32 7.50 13.21
N SER A 149 -8.33 7.62 14.08
CA SER A 149 -8.13 7.84 15.52
C SER A 149 -7.26 6.78 16.17
N TYR A 150 -7.34 5.53 15.71
CA TYR A 150 -6.55 4.43 16.25
C TYR A 150 -5.05 4.51 15.90
N LEU A 151 -4.68 5.33 14.91
CA LEU A 151 -3.29 5.63 14.49
C LEU A 151 -2.70 6.86 15.20
N LEU A 152 -3.42 7.42 16.18
CA LEU A 152 -2.97 8.53 17.02
C LEU A 152 -3.00 8.16 18.51
N ASN A 153 -3.07 6.86 18.81
CA ASN A 153 -3.21 6.38 20.17
C ASN A 153 -1.88 6.35 20.94
N SER A 154 -0.76 6.68 20.28
CA SER A 154 0.57 6.72 20.89
C SER A 154 1.27 8.06 20.70
N LYS A 155 2.53 8.14 21.13
CA LYS A 155 3.39 9.33 20.93
C LYS A 155 3.99 9.40 19.52
N TRP A 156 3.60 8.48 18.63
CA TRP A 156 4.14 8.36 17.28
C TRP A 156 3.21 9.00 16.25
N ASP A 157 3.78 9.37 15.11
CA ASP A 157 3.00 9.87 13.98
C ASP A 157 2.26 8.75 13.24
N SER A 158 1.29 9.14 12.41
CA SER A 158 0.46 8.20 11.66
C SER A 158 1.25 7.29 10.72
N ALA A 159 2.37 7.75 10.14
CA ALA A 159 3.19 6.95 9.23
C ALA A 159 3.87 5.80 10.00
N PHE A 160 4.46 6.14 11.15
CA PHE A 160 5.13 5.18 12.00
C PHE A 160 4.13 4.18 12.61
N GLU A 161 3.03 4.67 13.18
CA GLU A 161 1.98 3.79 13.75
C GLU A 161 1.41 2.83 12.70
N ALA A 162 1.08 3.36 11.50
CA ALA A 162 0.56 2.53 10.42
C ALA A 162 1.57 1.46 10.00
N SER A 163 2.87 1.79 9.92
CA SER A 163 3.93 0.86 9.56
C SER A 163 4.09 -0.27 10.59
N VAL A 164 4.05 0.06 11.87
CA VAL A 164 4.14 -0.91 12.97
C VAL A 164 2.94 -1.86 12.95
N ILE A 165 1.73 -1.32 12.82
CA ILE A 165 0.51 -2.13 12.81
C ILE A 165 0.44 -2.99 11.54
N ALA A 166 0.79 -2.47 10.36
CA ALA A 166 0.85 -3.25 9.12
C ALA A 166 1.81 -4.44 9.25
N LYS A 167 3.01 -4.23 9.82
CA LYS A 167 3.97 -5.33 10.11
C LYS A 167 3.38 -6.37 11.05
N ARG A 168 2.67 -5.94 12.11
CA ARG A 168 2.00 -6.85 13.05
C ARG A 168 0.91 -7.67 12.36
N LEU A 169 0.07 -7.04 11.54
CA LEU A 169 -1.01 -7.70 10.80
C LEU A 169 -0.46 -8.70 9.78
N ASN A 170 0.61 -8.34 9.05
CA ASN A 170 1.31 -9.27 8.15
C ASN A 170 1.86 -10.49 8.89
N LYS A 171 2.46 -10.29 10.08
CA LYS A 171 2.94 -11.40 10.89
C LYS A 171 1.78 -12.34 11.27
N MET A 172 0.65 -11.78 11.70
CA MET A 172 -0.54 -12.58 12.04
C MET A 172 -1.16 -13.28 10.82
N ALA A 173 -1.11 -12.66 9.64
CA ALA A 173 -1.64 -13.23 8.40
C ALA A 173 -0.77 -14.39 7.87
N ASN A 174 0.55 -14.33 8.11
CA ASN A 174 1.53 -15.35 7.69
C ASN A 174 1.73 -16.46 8.73
N ASP A 175 1.62 -16.15 10.03
CA ASP A 175 1.79 -17.11 11.13
C ASP A 175 0.50 -17.94 11.39
N PHE A 176 -0.56 -17.75 10.60
CA PHE A 176 -1.82 -18.47 10.78
C PHE A 176 -1.66 -19.95 10.42
N LYS A 177 -1.34 -20.78 11.42
CA LYS A 177 -1.61 -22.22 11.36
C LYS A 177 -3.11 -22.40 11.57
N PRO A 178 -3.85 -23.06 10.65
CA PRO A 178 -5.24 -23.40 10.92
C PRO A 178 -5.29 -24.21 12.23
N PRO A 179 -6.26 -23.96 13.12
CA PRO A 179 -6.41 -24.78 14.32
C PRO A 179 -6.59 -26.24 13.87
N THR A 180 -5.63 -27.11 14.22
CA THR A 180 -5.64 -28.53 13.84
C THR A 180 -6.64 -29.37 14.63
N GLU A 181 -7.43 -28.78 15.51
CA GLU A 181 -8.48 -29.49 16.24
C GLU A 181 -9.70 -28.59 16.40
N LYS A 182 -10.87 -29.09 15.97
CA LYS A 182 -12.16 -28.51 16.34
C LYS A 182 -12.28 -28.55 17.87
N PRO A 183 -12.48 -27.42 18.57
CA PRO A 183 -12.60 -27.39 20.04
C PRO A 183 -13.71 -28.29 20.60
N MET A 184 -14.70 -28.64 19.78
CA MET A 184 -15.85 -29.47 20.19
C MET A 184 -15.57 -30.98 20.22
N GLU A 185 -14.64 -31.53 19.43
CA GLU A 185 -14.42 -32.99 19.41
C GLU A 185 -13.74 -33.49 20.70
N LYS A 186 -12.92 -32.65 21.34
CA LYS A 186 -12.34 -32.97 22.67
C LYS A 186 -13.34 -32.84 23.81
N GLN A 187 -14.41 -32.05 23.65
CA GLN A 187 -15.44 -31.90 24.68
C GLN A 187 -16.51 -33.00 24.58
N LEU A 188 -16.93 -33.39 23.36
CA LEU A 188 -17.87 -34.52 23.18
C LEU A 188 -17.26 -35.87 23.61
N ASN A 189 -16.01 -36.16 23.25
CA ASN A 189 -15.34 -37.41 23.63
C ASN A 189 -15.10 -37.56 25.15
N LYS A 190 -15.28 -36.48 25.93
CA LYS A 190 -15.16 -36.51 27.38
C LYS A 190 -16.48 -36.86 28.08
N TYR A 191 -17.62 -36.63 27.42
CA TYR A 191 -18.94 -36.99 27.91
C TYR A 191 -19.37 -38.40 27.49
N ASP A 192 -18.90 -38.92 26.36
CA ASP A 192 -19.20 -40.30 25.92
C ASP A 192 -18.41 -41.40 26.68
N LYS A 193 -17.54 -41.01 27.62
CA LYS A 193 -16.75 -41.92 28.46
C LYS A 193 -17.06 -41.82 29.96
N SER A 194 -18.15 -41.16 30.34
CA SER A 194 -18.66 -41.11 31.73
C SER A 194 -19.90 -41.97 31.87
#